data_AF-A0A4Q1SJF9-F1
#
_entry.id   AF-A0A4Q1SJF9-F1
#
_cell.length_a   1.000
_cell.length_b   1.000
_cell.length_c   1.000
_cell.angle_alpha   90.00
_cell.angle_beta   90.00
_cell.angle_gamma   90.00
#
_symmetry.space_group_name_H-M   'P 1'
#
loop_
_entity.id
_entity.type
_entity.pdbx_description
1 polymer ?
#
loop_
_entity_poly.entity_id
_entity_poly.type
_entity_poly.pdbx_seq_one_letter_code
_entity_poly.pdbx_strand_id
1 'polypeptide(L)'
;MSNSRPAEPLHVSSRFRDAVLSAALKLEQQASLDERHVHTLTDPDHRRRHRRLVDEQLIKAFRLREMIKLMRVREPQPMPPLRNVHFVPTPSR
;
A
#
# COMPACT_ATOMS: atom_id res chain seq x y z
N MET A 1 -24.63 3.45 20.79
CA MET A 1 -23.58 4.39 20.36
C MET A 1 -22.27 3.62 20.25
N SER A 2 -21.82 3.29 19.04
CA SER A 2 -20.62 2.48 18.84
C SER A 2 -19.37 3.36 18.92
N ASN A 3 -18.51 3.10 19.90
CA ASN A 3 -17.32 3.89 20.20
C ASN A 3 -16.17 3.43 19.28
N SER A 4 -16.23 3.75 17.98
CA SER A 4 -15.14 3.44 17.05
C SER A 4 -14.05 4.49 17.19
N ARG A 5 -12.98 4.18 17.93
CA ARG A 5 -11.74 4.97 17.84
C ARG A 5 -11.27 4.99 16.38
N PRO A 6 -10.84 6.14 15.83
CA PRO A 6 -10.23 6.15 14.51
C PRO A 6 -9.04 5.19 14.52
N ALA A 7 -9.02 4.27 13.55
CA ALA A 7 -7.92 3.32 13.42
C ALA A 7 -6.60 4.10 13.25
N GLU A 8 -5.59 3.73 14.03
CA GLU A 8 -4.28 4.38 13.95
C GLU A 8 -3.66 4.14 12.57
N PRO A 9 -3.08 5.16 11.91
CA PRO A 9 -2.50 5.01 10.58
C PRO A 9 -1.33 4.02 10.56
N LEU A 10 -1.23 3.22 9.50
CA LEU A 10 -0.15 2.26 9.33
C LEU A 10 1.13 2.98 8.86
N HIS A 11 2.12 3.11 9.75
CA HIS A 11 3.39 3.76 9.44
C HIS A 11 4.34 2.83 8.68
N VAL A 12 4.50 3.06 7.37
CA VAL A 12 5.30 2.24 6.45
C VAL A 12 6.45 3.01 5.81
N SER A 13 7.39 2.29 5.21
CA SER A 13 8.41 2.90 4.34
C SER A 13 7.79 3.35 3.01
N SER A 14 8.41 4.36 2.36
CA SER A 14 8.02 4.79 1.02
C SER A 14 8.06 3.63 0.01
N ARG A 15 9.15 2.85 0.02
CA ARG A 15 9.32 1.68 -0.86
C ARG A 15 8.20 0.66 -0.72
N PHE A 16 7.74 0.40 0.50
CA PHE A 16 6.62 -0.52 0.71
C PHE A 16 5.31 0.04 0.14
N ARG A 17 5.02 1.32 0.41
CA ARG A 17 3.83 1.99 -0.14
C ARG A 17 3.84 1.97 -1.67
N ASP A 18 4.98 2.24 -2.29
CA ASP A 18 5.12 2.26 -3.75
C ASP A 18 4.99 0.85 -4.36
N ALA A 19 5.48 -0.18 -3.67
CA ALA A 19 5.31 -1.57 -4.09
C ALA A 19 3.82 -1.98 -4.06
N VAL A 20 3.09 -1.61 -3.02
CA VAL A 20 1.64 -1.87 -2.91
C VAL A 20 0.86 -1.12 -3.99
N LEU A 21 1.20 0.15 -4.25
CA LEU A 21 0.60 0.92 -5.34
C LEU A 21 0.87 0.27 -6.70
N SER A 22 2.12 -0.13 -6.96
CA SER A 22 2.51 -0.80 -8.19
C SER A 22 1.76 -2.13 -8.38
N ALA A 23 1.54 -2.88 -7.30
CA ALA A 23 0.75 -4.11 -7.34
C ALA A 23 -0.73 -3.84 -7.69
N ALA A 24 -1.33 -2.79 -7.11
CA ALA A 24 -2.70 -2.39 -7.43
C ALA A 24 -2.86 -2.01 -8.92
N LEU A 25 -1.94 -1.20 -9.44
CA LEU A 25 -1.95 -0.79 -10.85
C LEU A 25 -1.78 -1.98 -11.81
N LYS A 26 -0.92 -2.93 -11.46
CA LYS A 26 -0.73 -4.16 -12.28
C LYS A 26 -2.01 -5.00 -12.35
N LEU A 27 -2.71 -5.17 -11.22
CA LEU A 27 -3.99 -5.89 -11.19
C LEU A 27 -5.05 -5.19 -12.05
N GLU A 28 -5.14 -3.86 -11.99
CA GLU A 28 -6.07 -3.08 -12.83
C GLU A 28 -5.76 -3.21 -14.32
N GLN A 29 -4.47 -3.16 -14.67
CA GLN A 29 -4.03 -3.33 -16.05
C GLN A 29 -4.35 -4.74 -16.57
N GLN A 30 -4.09 -5.78 -15.76
CA GLN A 30 -4.41 -7.17 -16.11
C GLN A 30 -5.92 -7.36 -16.26
N ALA A 31 -6.72 -6.85 -15.34
CA ALA A 31 -8.19 -6.88 -15.42
C ALA A 31 -8.70 -6.22 -16.70
N SER A 32 -8.14 -5.07 -17.07
CA SER A 32 -8.50 -4.37 -18.31
C SER A 32 -8.14 -5.15 -19.57
N LEU A 33 -7.06 -5.94 -19.54
CA LEU A 33 -6.66 -6.81 -20.66
C LEU A 33 -7.56 -8.05 -20.74
N ASP A 34 -7.80 -8.69 -19.60
CA ASP A 34 -8.64 -9.89 -19.49
C ASP A 34 -10.09 -9.57 -19.88
N GLU A 35 -10.62 -8.41 -19.48
CA GLU A 35 -11.96 -7.95 -19.88
C GLU A 35 -12.13 -7.87 -21.40
N ARG A 36 -11.12 -7.34 -22.11
CA ARG A 36 -11.12 -7.30 -23.58
C ARG A 36 -11.11 -8.71 -24.18
N HIS A 37 -10.42 -9.65 -23.52
CA HIS A 37 -10.32 -11.04 -23.96
C HIS A 37 -11.62 -11.81 -23.73
N VAL A 38 -12.48 -11.44 -22.77
CA VAL A 38 -13.79 -12.11 -22.56
C VAL A 38 -14.63 -12.13 -23.84
N HIS A 39 -14.56 -11.07 -24.64
CA HIS A 39 -15.34 -10.95 -25.88
C HIS A 39 -14.87 -11.85 -27.01
N THR A 40 -13.64 -12.34 -26.97
CA THR A 40 -13.08 -13.24 -27.99
C THR A 40 -13.31 -14.72 -27.68
N LEU A 41 -13.79 -15.04 -26.47
CA LEU A 41 -14.03 -16.42 -26.03
C LEU A 41 -15.39 -16.94 -26.50
N THR A 42 -15.38 -18.02 -27.28
CA THR A 42 -16.59 -18.67 -27.81
C THR A 42 -17.27 -19.58 -26.78
N ASP A 43 -16.46 -20.25 -25.95
CA ASP A 43 -16.96 -21.17 -24.93
C ASP A 43 -17.61 -20.42 -23.74
N PRO A 44 -18.88 -20.71 -23.41
CA PRO A 44 -19.59 -20.04 -22.31
C PRO A 44 -18.94 -20.21 -20.94
N ASP A 45 -18.29 -21.34 -20.68
CA ASP A 45 -17.71 -21.66 -19.38
C ASP A 45 -16.39 -20.93 -19.18
N HIS A 46 -15.57 -20.87 -20.23
CA HIS A 46 -14.38 -20.04 -20.31
C HIS A 46 -14.72 -18.57 -20.10
N ARG A 47 -15.78 -18.05 -20.75
CA ARG A 47 -16.25 -16.68 -20.51
C ARG A 47 -16.62 -16.44 -19.05
N ARG A 48 -17.38 -17.35 -18.43
CA ARG A 48 -17.79 -17.22 -17.02
C ARG A 48 -16.57 -17.24 -16.09
N ARG A 49 -15.63 -18.16 -16.30
CA ARG A 49 -14.40 -18.24 -15.51
C ARG A 49 -13.54 -16.99 -15.69
N HIS A 50 -13.42 -16.47 -16.90
CA HIS A 50 -12.61 -15.29 -17.18
C HIS A 50 -13.23 -14.01 -16.58
N ARG A 51 -14.56 -13.85 -16.61
CA ARG A 51 -15.24 -12.77 -15.88
C ARG A 51 -14.97 -12.80 -14.37
N ARG A 52 -15.04 -13.99 -13.75
CA ARG A 52 -14.69 -14.14 -12.32
C ARG A 52 -13.25 -13.75 -12.03
N LEU A 53 -12.32 -14.08 -12.92
CA LEU A 53 -10.93 -13.67 -12.79
C LEU A 53 -10.78 -12.15 -12.78
N VAL A 54 -11.44 -11.46 -13.72
CA VAL A 54 -11.49 -9.98 -13.79
C VAL A 54 -12.04 -9.41 -12.48
N ASP A 55 -13.18 -9.93 -12.00
CA ASP A 55 -13.80 -9.48 -10.75
C ASP A 55 -12.83 -9.64 -9.55
N GLU A 56 -12.16 -10.78 -9.45
CA GLU A 56 -11.18 -11.04 -8.39
C GLU A 56 -9.98 -10.11 -8.44
N GLN A 57 -9.46 -9.81 -9.64
CA GLN A 57 -8.35 -8.87 -9.82
C GLN A 57 -8.76 -7.47 -9.38
N LEU A 58 -9.95 -7.01 -9.77
CA LEU A 58 -10.47 -5.69 -9.40
C LEU A 58 -10.74 -5.59 -7.89
N ILE A 59 -11.32 -6.61 -7.26
CA ILE A 59 -11.54 -6.64 -5.82
C ILE A 59 -10.20 -6.57 -5.07
N LYS A 60 -9.18 -7.31 -5.53
CA LYS A 60 -7.83 -7.25 -4.94
C LYS A 60 -7.22 -5.86 -5.11
N ALA A 61 -7.28 -5.27 -6.30
CA ALA A 61 -6.77 -3.92 -6.55
C ALA A 61 -7.45 -2.88 -5.65
N PHE A 62 -8.78 -2.94 -5.54
CA PHE A 62 -9.56 -2.08 -4.65
C PHE A 62 -9.09 -2.18 -3.19
N ARG A 63 -8.93 -3.40 -2.67
CA ARG A 63 -8.43 -3.63 -1.30
C ARG A 63 -7.05 -3.03 -1.08
N LEU A 64 -6.15 -3.14 -2.07
CA LEU A 64 -4.82 -2.52 -1.98
C LEU A 64 -4.91 -1.00 -1.96
N ARG A 65 -5.81 -0.39 -2.74
CA ARG A 65 -6.06 1.06 -2.69
C ARG A 65 -6.61 1.51 -1.35
N GLU A 66 -7.57 0.80 -0.78
CA GLU A 66 -8.07 1.08 0.57
C GLU A 66 -6.96 0.97 1.61
N MET A 67 -6.10 -0.05 1.50
CA MET A 67 -4.95 -0.22 2.38
C MET A 67 -3.98 0.98 2.26
N ILE A 68 -3.70 1.48 1.06
CA ILE A 68 -2.84 2.66 0.84
C ILE A 68 -3.41 3.91 1.52
N LYS A 69 -4.75 4.09 1.53
CA LYS A 69 -5.38 5.23 2.22
C LYS A 69 -5.13 5.23 3.73
N LEU A 70 -4.92 4.05 4.32
CA LEU A 70 -4.61 3.89 5.74
C LEU A 70 -3.10 4.04 6.04
N MET A 71 -2.24 4.09 5.02
CA MET A 71 -0.79 4.18 5.19
C MET A 71 -0.33 5.63 5.39
N ARG A 72 0.60 5.82 6.34
CA ARG A 72 1.45 7.02 6.42
C ARG A 72 2.89 6.63 6.13
N VAL A 73 3.53 7.38 5.23
CA VAL A 73 4.97 7.23 5.00
C VAL A 73 5.70 7.79 6.21
N ARG A 74 6.58 7.01 6.82
CA ARG A 74 7.45 7.52 7.89
C ARG A 74 8.35 8.59 7.30
N GLU A 75 8.17 9.84 7.72
CA GLU A 75 9.15 10.88 7.46
C GLU A 75 10.43 10.57 8.27
N PRO A 76 11.62 10.81 7.71
CA PRO A 76 12.83 10.78 8.51
C PRO A 76 12.68 11.81 9.63
N GLN A 77 12.68 11.34 10.88
CA GLN A 77 12.74 12.20 12.05
C GLN A 77 13.91 13.17 11.86
N PRO A 78 13.71 14.50 12.01
CA PRO A 78 14.82 15.43 12.01
C PRO A 78 15.80 14.99 13.10
N MET A 79 17.09 14.92 12.77
CA MET A 79 18.12 14.58 13.75
C MET A 79 17.92 15.50 14.97
N PRO A 80 17.88 14.95 16.20
CA PRO A 80 17.86 15.79 17.39
C PRO A 80 19.09 16.70 17.33
N PRO A 81 18.97 17.99 17.73
CA PRO A 81 20.10 18.90 17.69
C PRO A 81 21.26 18.29 18.45
N LEU A 82 22.46 18.33 17.85
CA LEU A 82 23.69 17.90 18.52
C LEU A 82 23.79 18.69 19.81
N ARG A 83 23.54 18.02 20.94
CA ARG A 83 23.66 18.62 22.26
C ARG A 83 25.13 18.96 22.43
N ASN A 84 25.48 20.25 22.50
CA ASN A 84 26.83 20.68 22.84
C ASN A 84 27.20 20.02 24.17
N VAL A 85 28.01 18.96 24.11
CA VAL A 85 28.53 18.30 25.29
C VAL A 85 29.60 19.23 25.83
N HIS A 86 29.25 20.07 26.80
CA HIS A 86 30.25 20.81 27.55
C HIS A 86 31.11 19.80 28.29
N PHE A 87 32.30 19.55 27.74
CA PHE A 87 33.35 18.83 28.43
C PHE A 87 33.79 19.68 29.61
N VAL A 88 33.37 19.31 30.83
CA VAL A 88 33.89 19.91 32.06
C VAL A 88 35.14 19.13 32.43
N PRO A 89 36.36 19.69 32.29
CA PRO A 89 37.56 19.03 32.77
C PRO A 89 37.47 18.95 34.30
N THR A 90 37.45 17.73 34.84
CA THR A 90 37.59 17.50 36.28
C THR A 90 38.96 18.01 36.73
N PRO A 91 39.04 18.86 37.76
CA PRO A 91 40.33 19.29 38.28
C PRO A 91 41.05 18.08 38.89
N SER A 92 42.24 17.79 38.37
CA SER A 92 43.15 16.82 38.95
C SER A 92 43.56 17.28 40.35
N ARG A 93 43.50 16.37 41.32
CA ARG A 93 43.93 16.59 42.71
C ARG A 93 45.43 16.77 42.81
#